data_AF-A0A968WMA8-F1
#
_entry.id   AF-A0A968WMA8-F1
#
_cell.length_a   1.000
_cell.length_b   1.000
_cell.length_c   1.000
_cell.angle_alpha   90.00
_cell.angle_beta   90.00
_cell.angle_gamma   90.00
#
_symmetry.space_group_name_H-M   'P 1'
#
loop_
_entity.id
_entity.type
_entity.pdbx_description
1 polymer ?
#
loop_
_entity_poly.entity_id
_entity_poly.type
_entity_poly.pdbx_seq_one_letter_code
_entity_poly.pdbx_strand_id
1 'polypeptide(L)'
;MKKLVEKLWYRALVACFTVFFMLVFSLNARAIAAEIDRIQGDRLAVLTNVTIAKNDPKFLGIPLACYASSTKTEKNPQAQAVALIEVAEKYVKAGQKDRAAAVLDSSLDYLKGWDDASANAFVRVKIATEYMDADRPKQAISAFEQSLLQIKAIEKVPDRTLATVKVASQYAKLGEIKKANSLLEQALTANNKIEDPYAKTRVLLAIAAAYTKLENPGKSALLLAQSLPLAEKN
;
A
#
# COMPACT_ATOMS: atom_id res chain seq x y z
N MET A 1 -58.40 4.62 27.54
CA MET A 1 -58.64 3.15 27.62
C MET A 1 -57.93 2.32 26.55
N LYS A 2 -57.87 2.72 25.27
CA LYS A 2 -57.15 1.97 24.20
C LYS A 2 -55.68 1.60 24.53
N LYS A 3 -54.87 2.54 25.02
CA LYS A 3 -53.45 2.29 25.37
C LYS A 3 -53.22 1.30 26.53
N LEU A 4 -54.23 1.09 27.39
CA LEU A 4 -54.11 0.16 28.51
C LEU A 4 -54.39 -1.29 28.05
N VAL A 5 -55.38 -1.45 27.17
CA VAL A 5 -55.73 -2.74 26.55
C VAL A 5 -54.60 -3.25 25.66
N GLU A 6 -53.95 -2.36 24.90
CA GLU A 6 -52.83 -2.69 24.01
C GLU A 6 -51.58 -3.16 24.77
N LYS A 7 -51.28 -2.56 25.94
CA LYS A 7 -50.21 -3.02 26.83
C LYS A 7 -50.49 -4.37 27.48
N LEU A 8 -51.76 -4.64 27.82
CA LEU A 8 -52.17 -5.93 28.38
C LEU A 8 -52.09 -7.05 27.34
N TRP A 9 -52.48 -6.77 26.09
CA TRP A 9 -52.34 -7.71 24.97
C TRP A 9 -50.88 -8.00 24.61
N TYR A 10 -50.02 -6.98 24.57
CA TYR A 10 -48.59 -7.19 24.29
C TYR A 10 -47.89 -8.04 25.37
N ARG A 11 -48.25 -7.84 26.65
CA ARG A 11 -47.71 -8.63 27.76
C ARG A 11 -48.17 -10.09 27.74
N ALA A 12 -49.43 -10.34 27.38
CA ALA A 12 -49.94 -11.70 27.20
C ALA A 12 -49.25 -12.41 26.02
N LEU A 13 -49.01 -11.70 24.92
CA LEU A 13 -48.39 -12.25 23.71
C LEU A 13 -46.91 -12.60 23.94
N VAL A 14 -46.15 -11.75 24.65
CA VAL A 14 -44.76 -12.05 25.05
C VAL A 14 -44.69 -13.24 26.01
N ALA A 15 -45.60 -13.32 26.99
CA ALA A 15 -45.64 -14.44 27.93
C ALA A 15 -46.02 -15.78 27.25
N CYS A 16 -46.95 -15.76 26.29
CA CYS A 16 -47.27 -16.95 25.50
C CYS A 16 -46.10 -17.36 24.59
N PHE A 17 -45.38 -16.39 24.01
CA PHE A 17 -44.24 -16.69 23.14
C PHE A 17 -43.05 -17.27 23.93
N THR A 18 -42.78 -16.78 25.15
CA THR A 18 -41.70 -17.31 25.99
C THR A 18 -42.01 -18.69 26.56
N VAL A 19 -43.26 -18.95 26.96
CA VAL A 19 -43.70 -20.27 27.43
C VAL A 19 -43.71 -21.29 26.29
N PHE A 20 -44.13 -20.88 25.08
CA PHE A 20 -44.05 -21.72 23.87
C PHE A 20 -42.59 -22.02 23.48
N PHE A 21 -41.69 -21.04 23.58
CA PHE A 21 -40.26 -21.24 23.30
C PHE A 21 -39.59 -22.16 24.34
N MET A 22 -39.98 -22.07 25.62
CA MET A 22 -39.49 -22.96 26.68
C MET A 22 -40.03 -24.39 26.59
N LEU A 23 -41.25 -24.58 26.07
CA LEU A 23 -41.88 -25.91 25.91
C LEU A 23 -41.45 -26.63 24.62
N VAL A 24 -41.26 -25.91 23.52
CA VAL A 24 -40.90 -26.49 22.21
C VAL A 24 -39.41 -26.76 22.09
N PHE A 25 -38.58 -25.96 22.77
CA PHE A 25 -37.14 -26.09 22.70
C PHE A 25 -36.57 -26.37 24.09
N SER A 26 -36.58 -27.65 24.47
CA SER A 26 -35.62 -28.19 25.44
C SER A 26 -34.20 -28.15 24.86
N LEU A 27 -33.76 -27.00 24.36
CA LEU A 27 -32.41 -26.81 23.84
C LEU A 27 -31.46 -26.62 25.00
N ASN A 28 -30.54 -27.57 25.07
CA ASN A 28 -29.42 -27.63 25.99
C ASN A 28 -28.77 -26.25 26.12
N ALA A 29 -28.97 -25.57 27.26
CA ALA A 29 -28.45 -24.23 27.51
C ALA A 29 -26.93 -24.12 27.23
N ARG A 30 -26.21 -25.24 27.33
CA ARG A 30 -24.79 -25.38 26.96
C ARG A 30 -24.51 -25.21 25.48
N ALA A 31 -25.38 -25.68 24.58
CA ALA A 31 -25.20 -25.53 23.14
C ALA A 31 -25.41 -24.08 22.69
N ILE A 32 -26.38 -23.39 23.30
CA ILE A 32 -26.62 -21.96 23.06
C ILE A 32 -25.49 -21.13 23.67
N ALA A 33 -25.03 -21.46 24.88
CA ALA A 33 -23.87 -20.80 25.49
C ALA A 33 -22.60 -20.96 24.63
N ALA A 34 -22.36 -22.16 24.09
CA ALA A 34 -21.23 -22.42 23.20
C ALA A 34 -21.34 -21.68 21.86
N GLU A 35 -22.53 -21.57 21.28
CA GLU A 35 -22.75 -20.82 20.04
C GLU A 35 -22.68 -19.30 20.27
N ILE A 36 -23.12 -18.81 21.44
CA ILE A 36 -22.96 -17.40 21.84
C ILE A 36 -21.49 -17.08 22.12
N ASP A 37 -20.74 -17.96 22.79
CA ASP A 37 -19.29 -17.81 22.99
C ASP A 37 -18.53 -17.91 21.66
N ARG A 38 -19.00 -18.72 20.71
CA ARG A 38 -18.45 -18.77 19.35
C ARG A 38 -18.72 -17.47 18.60
N ILE A 39 -19.95 -16.95 18.64
CA ILE A 39 -20.33 -15.67 18.00
C ILE A 39 -19.66 -14.48 18.69
N GLN A 40 -19.49 -14.50 20.01
CA GLN A 40 -18.76 -13.47 20.76
C GLN A 40 -17.25 -13.59 20.59
N GLY A 41 -16.70 -14.80 20.49
CA GLY A 41 -15.31 -15.06 20.14
C GLY A 41 -14.98 -14.60 18.72
N ASP A 42 -15.88 -14.85 17.76
CA ASP A 42 -15.78 -14.34 16.39
C ASP A 42 -16.01 -12.82 16.33
N ARG A 43 -16.93 -12.26 17.13
CA ARG A 43 -17.12 -10.79 17.24
C ARG A 43 -15.92 -10.10 17.88
N LEU A 44 -15.33 -10.68 18.92
CA LEU A 44 -14.11 -10.18 19.53
C LEU A 44 -12.94 -10.35 18.55
N ALA A 45 -12.83 -11.43 17.78
CA ALA A 45 -11.82 -11.57 16.74
C ALA A 45 -11.99 -10.55 15.59
N VAL A 46 -13.23 -10.23 15.20
CA VAL A 46 -13.56 -9.18 14.21
C VAL A 46 -13.29 -7.78 14.77
N LEU A 47 -13.56 -7.55 16.06
CA LEU A 47 -13.31 -6.27 16.73
C LEU A 47 -11.85 -6.08 17.17
N THR A 48 -11.07 -7.15 17.36
CA THR A 48 -9.68 -7.09 17.83
C THR A 48 -8.65 -7.15 16.71
N ASN A 49 -8.98 -7.70 15.54
CA ASN A 49 -8.05 -7.73 14.42
C ASN A 49 -8.15 -6.53 13.48
N VAL A 50 -9.14 -5.66 13.59
CA VAL A 50 -9.24 -4.43 12.80
C VAL A 50 -8.44 -3.34 13.51
N THR A 51 -7.19 -3.14 13.11
CA THR A 51 -6.30 -2.13 13.69
C THR A 51 -6.93 -0.75 13.55
N ILE A 52 -7.46 -0.24 14.65
CA ILE A 52 -7.91 1.13 14.75
C ILE A 52 -6.63 1.98 14.71
N ALA A 53 -6.44 2.76 13.65
CA ALA A 53 -5.38 3.77 13.58
C ALA A 53 -5.76 4.95 14.50
N LYS A 54 -5.80 4.72 15.82
CA LYS A 54 -6.29 5.68 16.83
C LYS A 54 -5.50 6.99 16.86
N ASN A 55 -4.22 6.93 16.49
CA ASN A 55 -3.30 8.05 16.59
C ASN A 55 -3.04 8.75 15.24
N ASP A 56 -3.72 8.33 14.17
CA ASP A 56 -3.60 8.98 12.88
C ASP A 56 -4.85 9.85 12.60
N PRO A 57 -4.71 11.19 12.55
CA PRO A 57 -5.83 12.09 12.30
C PRO A 57 -6.49 11.86 10.94
N LYS A 58 -5.80 11.23 9.98
CA LYS A 58 -6.38 10.88 8.68
C LYS A 58 -7.40 9.75 8.76
N PHE A 59 -7.19 8.79 9.67
CA PHE A 59 -8.04 7.61 9.79
C PHE A 59 -9.11 7.77 10.87
N LEU A 60 -9.01 8.77 11.77
CA LEU A 60 -10.07 9.14 12.74
C LEU A 60 -10.64 7.97 13.55
N GLY A 61 -9.84 6.93 13.80
CA GLY A 61 -10.31 5.71 14.47
C GLY A 61 -11.24 4.83 13.62
N ILE A 62 -11.40 5.11 12.33
CA ILE A 62 -12.05 4.23 11.38
C ILE A 62 -11.13 3.00 11.17
N PRO A 63 -11.67 1.79 11.31
CA PRO A 63 -11.07 0.56 10.79
C PRO A 63 -10.35 0.71 9.46
N LEU A 64 -9.09 0.28 9.37
CA LEU A 64 -8.34 0.24 8.10
C LEU A 64 -9.09 -0.53 7.00
N ALA A 65 -9.78 -1.62 7.38
CA ALA A 65 -10.58 -2.40 6.44
C ALA A 65 -11.78 -1.61 5.90
N CYS A 66 -12.44 -0.79 6.73
CA CYS A 66 -13.52 0.08 6.29
C CYS A 66 -13.00 1.24 5.44
N TYR A 67 -11.83 1.78 5.76
CA TYR A 67 -11.21 2.79 4.92
C TYR A 67 -10.87 2.21 3.55
N ALA A 68 -10.24 1.04 3.49
CA ALA A 68 -9.94 0.34 2.24
C ALA A 68 -11.20 0.01 1.43
N SER A 69 -12.33 -0.35 2.06
CA SER A 69 -13.57 -0.58 1.34
C SER A 69 -14.21 0.71 0.84
N SER A 70 -14.10 1.81 1.59
CA SER A 70 -14.61 3.13 1.20
C SER A 70 -13.90 3.71 -0.03
N THR A 71 -12.67 3.29 -0.32
CA THR A 71 -11.98 3.74 -1.55
C THR A 71 -12.75 3.34 -2.81
N LYS A 72 -13.57 2.27 -2.78
CA LYS A 72 -14.41 1.88 -3.93
C LYS A 72 -15.44 2.93 -4.34
N THR A 73 -15.79 3.86 -3.45
CA THR A 73 -16.71 4.96 -3.76
C THR A 73 -16.01 6.17 -4.38
N GLU A 74 -14.68 6.23 -4.31
CA GLU A 74 -13.88 7.24 -5.01
C GLU A 74 -13.93 6.98 -6.51
N LYS A 75 -14.10 8.04 -7.31
CA LYS A 75 -14.20 7.93 -8.77
C LYS A 75 -12.85 7.99 -9.46
N ASN A 76 -11.82 8.49 -8.78
CA ASN A 76 -10.47 8.60 -9.32
C ASN A 76 -9.62 7.34 -8.98
N PRO A 77 -9.30 6.48 -9.97
CA PRO A 77 -8.47 5.29 -9.77
C PRO A 77 -7.09 5.57 -9.18
N GLN A 78 -6.54 6.74 -9.48
CA GLN A 78 -5.24 7.18 -8.99
C GLN A 78 -5.29 7.44 -7.49
N ALA A 79 -6.33 8.16 -7.05
CA ALA A 79 -6.57 8.43 -5.63
C ALA A 79 -6.88 7.12 -4.88
N GLN A 80 -7.62 6.20 -5.50
CA GLN A 80 -7.90 4.87 -4.96
C GLN A 80 -6.61 4.08 -4.71
N ALA A 81 -5.73 3.99 -5.73
CA ALA A 81 -4.46 3.28 -5.61
C ALA A 81 -3.60 3.84 -4.49
N VAL A 82 -3.44 5.17 -4.43
CA VAL A 82 -2.63 5.84 -3.40
C VAL A 82 -3.22 5.66 -2.01
N ALA A 83 -4.53 5.79 -1.84
CA ALA A 83 -5.20 5.58 -0.57
C ALA A 83 -5.03 4.15 -0.05
N LEU A 84 -5.10 3.14 -0.94
CA LEU A 84 -4.86 1.74 -0.56
C LEU A 84 -3.41 1.50 -0.14
N ILE A 85 -2.43 2.15 -0.77
CA ILE A 85 -1.03 2.06 -0.33
C ILE A 85 -0.86 2.56 1.09
N GLU A 86 -1.49 3.69 1.45
CA GLU A 86 -1.43 4.21 2.81
C GLU A 86 -2.08 3.27 3.82
N VAL A 87 -3.18 2.61 3.45
CA VAL A 87 -3.77 1.56 4.31
C VAL A 87 -2.80 0.40 4.50
N ALA A 88 -2.14 -0.04 3.43
CA ALA A 88 -1.15 -1.11 3.51
C ALA A 88 0.03 -0.73 4.41
N GLU A 89 0.55 0.50 4.32
CA GLU A 89 1.58 1.05 5.22
C GLU A 89 1.16 0.93 6.69
N LYS A 90 -0.12 1.18 7.01
CA LYS A 90 -0.64 1.04 8.39
C LYS A 90 -0.75 -0.42 8.81
N TYR A 91 -1.15 -1.33 7.91
CA TYR A 91 -1.16 -2.76 8.20
C TYR A 91 0.25 -3.30 8.44
N VAL A 92 1.24 -2.87 7.66
CA VAL A 92 2.67 -3.18 7.87
C VAL A 92 3.12 -2.76 9.26
N LYS A 93 2.86 -1.49 9.64
CA LYS A 93 3.23 -0.95 10.96
C LYS A 93 2.56 -1.69 12.12
N ALA A 94 1.40 -2.29 11.88
CA ALA A 94 0.70 -3.10 12.85
C ALA A 94 1.06 -4.61 12.79
N GLY A 95 2.06 -4.99 11.98
CA GLY A 95 2.51 -6.38 11.81
C GLY A 95 1.57 -7.26 10.98
N GLN A 96 0.49 -6.71 10.42
CA GLN A 96 -0.52 -7.44 9.63
C GLN A 96 -0.09 -7.55 8.16
N LYS A 97 1.05 -8.17 7.92
CA LYS A 97 1.72 -8.22 6.60
C LYS A 97 0.86 -8.87 5.51
N ASP A 98 0.10 -9.92 5.83
CA ASP A 98 -0.79 -10.59 4.86
C ASP A 98 -1.91 -9.67 4.36
N ARG A 99 -2.44 -8.82 5.26
CA ARG A 99 -3.49 -7.86 4.92
C ARG A 99 -2.93 -6.67 4.16
N ALA A 100 -1.73 -6.22 4.51
CA ALA A 100 -1.02 -5.23 3.71
C ALA A 100 -0.87 -5.72 2.27
N ALA A 101 -0.40 -6.96 2.08
CA ALA A 101 -0.23 -7.55 0.75
C ALA A 101 -1.55 -7.61 -0.04
N ALA A 102 -2.65 -8.05 0.58
CA ALA A 102 -3.96 -8.11 -0.08
C ALA A 102 -4.49 -6.72 -0.50
N VAL A 103 -4.24 -5.70 0.32
CA VAL A 103 -4.60 -4.31 0.00
C VAL A 103 -3.72 -3.76 -1.14
N LEU A 104 -2.44 -4.10 -1.17
CA LEU A 104 -1.53 -3.73 -2.26
C LEU A 104 -1.91 -4.41 -3.58
N ASP A 105 -2.34 -5.67 -3.55
CA ASP A 105 -2.87 -6.37 -4.74
C ASP A 105 -4.08 -5.61 -5.29
N SER A 106 -4.98 -5.16 -4.41
CA SER A 106 -6.14 -4.33 -4.79
C SER A 106 -5.70 -2.98 -5.35
N SER A 107 -4.62 -2.37 -4.83
CA SER A 107 -4.07 -1.11 -5.35
C SER A 107 -3.54 -1.26 -6.77
N LEU A 108 -2.86 -2.38 -7.07
CA LEU A 108 -2.34 -2.68 -8.42
C LEU A 108 -3.45 -2.78 -9.47
N ASP A 109 -4.64 -3.25 -9.09
CA ASP A 109 -5.78 -3.34 -10.01
C ASP A 109 -6.22 -1.96 -10.51
N TYR A 110 -6.18 -0.92 -9.68
CA TYR A 110 -6.50 0.45 -10.07
C TYR A 110 -5.41 1.10 -10.96
N LEU A 111 -4.25 0.47 -11.11
CA LEU A 111 -3.22 0.91 -12.04
C LEU A 111 -3.38 0.33 -13.45
N LYS A 112 -4.31 -0.61 -13.65
CA LYS A 112 -4.61 -1.18 -14.97
C LYS A 112 -5.33 -0.12 -15.81
N GLY A 113 -4.77 0.21 -16.98
CA GLY A 113 -5.33 1.22 -17.87
C GLY A 113 -5.11 2.67 -17.43
N TRP A 114 -4.17 2.93 -16.52
CA TRP A 114 -3.76 4.30 -16.19
C TRP A 114 -2.74 4.81 -17.23
N ASP A 115 -3.19 5.78 -18.05
CA ASP A 115 -2.49 6.32 -19.22
C ASP A 115 -1.17 7.06 -18.93
N ASP A 116 -1.05 7.74 -17.78
CA ASP A 116 0.21 8.40 -17.40
C ASP A 116 1.24 7.35 -16.95
N ALA A 117 2.06 6.91 -17.90
CA ALA A 117 3.11 5.93 -17.68
C ALA A 117 4.11 6.35 -16.60
N SER A 118 4.39 7.65 -16.46
CA SER A 118 5.32 8.18 -15.45
C SER A 118 4.72 8.03 -14.06
N ALA A 119 3.50 8.54 -13.86
CA ALA A 119 2.79 8.42 -12.59
C ALA A 119 2.56 6.94 -12.21
N ASN A 120 2.11 6.13 -13.17
CA ASN A 120 1.89 4.68 -12.98
C ASN A 120 3.18 3.97 -12.53
N ALA A 121 4.31 4.26 -13.19
CA ALA A 121 5.61 3.72 -12.80
C ALA A 121 5.99 4.08 -11.35
N PHE A 122 5.82 5.35 -10.95
CA PHE A 122 6.15 5.80 -9.60
C PHE A 122 5.25 5.18 -8.53
N VAL A 123 3.96 5.02 -8.81
CA VAL A 123 3.03 4.36 -7.89
C VAL A 123 3.39 2.87 -7.74
N ARG A 124 3.73 2.17 -8.83
CA ARG A 124 4.22 0.78 -8.76
C ARG A 124 5.48 0.62 -7.93
N VAL A 125 6.43 1.57 -8.02
CA VAL A 125 7.61 1.58 -7.15
C VAL A 125 7.21 1.69 -5.69
N LYS A 126 6.23 2.54 -5.37
CA LYS A 126 5.74 2.69 -3.99
C LYS A 126 5.10 1.39 -3.49
N ILE A 127 4.20 0.79 -4.28
CA ILE A 127 3.57 -0.51 -3.97
C ILE A 127 4.65 -1.58 -3.73
N ALA A 128 5.66 -1.64 -4.60
CA ALA A 128 6.75 -2.59 -4.49
C ALA A 128 7.55 -2.41 -3.18
N THR A 129 7.84 -1.16 -2.78
CA THR A 129 8.45 -0.87 -1.48
C THR A 129 7.57 -1.36 -0.32
N GLU A 130 6.26 -1.11 -0.35
CA GLU A 130 5.35 -1.60 0.70
C GLU A 130 5.26 -3.14 0.74
N TYR A 131 5.35 -3.82 -0.40
CA TYR A 131 5.47 -5.28 -0.39
C TYR A 131 6.73 -5.75 0.31
N MET A 132 7.86 -5.02 0.19
CA MET A 132 9.07 -5.37 0.93
C MET A 132 8.85 -5.30 2.43
N ASP A 133 8.23 -4.21 2.90
CA ASP A 133 7.98 -4.01 4.33
C ASP A 133 6.93 -5.02 4.86
N ALA A 134 6.11 -5.57 3.96
CA ALA A 134 5.20 -6.69 4.20
C ALA A 134 5.84 -8.10 4.01
N ASP A 135 7.17 -8.22 3.91
CA ASP A 135 7.91 -9.46 3.67
C ASP A 135 7.45 -10.22 2.41
N ARG A 136 7.13 -9.50 1.34
CA ARG A 136 6.70 -10.04 0.04
C ARG A 136 7.71 -9.73 -1.08
N PRO A 137 8.95 -10.24 -0.99
CA PRO A 137 9.99 -9.90 -1.97
C PRO A 137 9.63 -10.32 -3.40
N LYS A 138 8.92 -11.44 -3.60
CA LYS A 138 8.49 -11.89 -4.94
C LYS A 138 7.50 -10.90 -5.58
N GLN A 139 6.52 -10.41 -4.82
CA GLN A 139 5.55 -9.41 -5.30
C GLN A 139 6.23 -8.07 -5.53
N ALA A 140 7.14 -7.66 -4.65
CA ALA A 140 7.96 -6.47 -4.83
C ALA A 140 8.77 -6.50 -6.13
N ILE A 141 9.49 -7.61 -6.39
CA ILE A 141 10.27 -7.79 -7.62
C ILE A 141 9.37 -7.71 -8.86
N SER A 142 8.23 -8.40 -8.86
CA SER A 142 7.28 -8.35 -9.97
C SER A 142 6.77 -6.92 -10.22
N ALA A 143 6.43 -6.19 -9.16
CA ALA A 143 5.99 -4.80 -9.27
C ALA A 143 7.10 -3.86 -9.77
N PHE A 144 8.36 -4.07 -9.37
CA PHE A 144 9.51 -3.34 -9.92
C PHE A 144 9.73 -3.62 -11.40
N GLU A 145 9.63 -4.88 -11.84
CA GLU A 145 9.78 -5.24 -13.26
C GLU A 145 8.69 -4.62 -14.12
N GLN A 146 7.44 -4.65 -13.64
CA GLN A 146 6.33 -3.97 -14.31
C GLN A 146 6.53 -2.45 -14.36
N SER A 147 7.05 -1.84 -13.29
CA SER A 147 7.42 -0.42 -13.28
C SER A 147 8.47 -0.11 -14.35
N LEU A 148 9.52 -0.92 -14.47
CA LEU A 148 10.56 -0.74 -15.50
C LEU A 148 10.00 -0.82 -16.92
N LEU A 149 8.98 -1.64 -17.17
CA LEU A 149 8.29 -1.67 -18.46
C LEU A 149 7.57 -0.34 -18.74
N GLN A 150 6.86 0.22 -17.76
CA GLN A 150 6.17 1.50 -17.89
C GLN A 150 7.16 2.67 -18.06
N ILE A 151 8.29 2.63 -17.34
CA ILE A 151 9.34 3.64 -17.45
C ILE A 151 9.85 3.80 -18.89
N LYS A 152 9.88 2.72 -19.68
CA LYS A 152 10.30 2.79 -21.10
C LYS A 152 9.41 3.71 -21.94
N ALA A 153 8.13 3.87 -21.57
CA ALA A 153 7.18 4.73 -22.28
C ALA A 153 7.30 6.21 -21.88
N ILE A 154 8.09 6.56 -20.86
CA ILE A 154 8.33 7.96 -20.50
C ILE A 154 9.19 8.62 -21.59
N GLU A 155 8.63 9.62 -22.26
CA GLU A 155 9.28 10.30 -23.40
C GLU A 155 10.49 11.14 -22.97
N LYS A 156 10.32 11.93 -21.90
CA LYS A 156 11.37 12.81 -21.38
C LYS A 156 12.51 11.98 -20.78
N VAL A 157 13.67 12.02 -21.46
CA VAL A 157 14.88 11.29 -21.04
C VAL A 157 15.28 11.55 -19.59
N PRO A 158 15.27 12.80 -19.07
CA PRO A 158 15.61 13.03 -17.66
C PRO A 158 14.66 12.33 -16.70
N ASP A 159 13.36 12.41 -16.95
CA ASP A 159 12.33 11.83 -16.08
C ASP A 159 12.37 10.30 -16.11
N ARG A 160 12.54 9.72 -17.30
CA ARG A 160 12.76 8.27 -17.48
C ARG A 160 13.99 7.79 -16.71
N THR A 161 15.07 8.57 -16.74
CA THR A 161 16.33 8.24 -16.06
C THR A 161 16.16 8.32 -14.54
N LEU A 162 15.52 9.36 -14.02
CA LEU A 162 15.23 9.47 -12.58
C LEU A 162 14.35 8.33 -12.07
N ALA A 163 13.33 7.94 -12.83
CA ALA A 163 12.47 6.82 -12.48
C ALA A 163 13.28 5.51 -12.42
N THR A 164 14.20 5.30 -13.38
CA THR A 164 15.11 4.14 -13.40
C THR A 164 16.03 4.12 -12.16
N VAL A 165 16.61 5.26 -11.78
CA VAL A 165 17.45 5.39 -10.58
C VAL A 165 16.67 5.09 -9.31
N LYS A 166 15.40 5.49 -9.24
CA LYS A 166 14.54 5.21 -8.10
C LYS A 166 14.28 3.72 -7.94
N VAL A 167 14.01 3.00 -9.04
CA VAL A 167 13.88 1.53 -9.04
C VAL A 167 15.20 0.87 -8.64
N ALA A 168 16.32 1.30 -9.20
CA ALA A 168 17.65 0.78 -8.86
C ALA A 168 17.95 0.88 -7.36
N SER A 169 17.61 2.03 -6.76
CA SER A 169 17.76 2.25 -5.32
C SER A 169 16.91 1.30 -4.47
N GLN A 170 15.75 0.85 -4.96
CA GLN A 170 14.95 -0.14 -4.22
C GLN A 170 15.50 -1.56 -4.39
N TYR A 171 15.97 -1.94 -5.58
CA TYR A 171 16.70 -3.20 -5.76
C TYR A 171 17.93 -3.27 -4.85
N ALA A 172 18.64 -2.15 -4.66
CA ALA A 172 19.75 -2.08 -3.72
C ALA A 172 19.34 -2.47 -2.29
N LYS A 173 18.21 -1.91 -1.81
CA LYS A 173 17.65 -2.22 -0.48
C LYS A 173 17.21 -3.67 -0.34
N LEU A 174 16.83 -4.31 -1.44
CA LEU A 174 16.50 -5.75 -1.48
C LEU A 174 17.73 -6.65 -1.43
N GLY A 175 18.95 -6.11 -1.50
CA GLY A 175 20.17 -6.89 -1.69
C GLY A 175 20.38 -7.36 -3.13
N GLU A 176 19.55 -6.91 -4.08
CA GLU A 176 19.69 -7.19 -5.52
C GLU A 176 20.74 -6.26 -6.16
N ILE A 177 21.95 -6.27 -5.57
CA ILE A 177 23.05 -5.34 -5.87
C ILE A 177 23.46 -5.38 -7.34
N LYS A 178 23.44 -6.57 -7.97
CA LYS A 178 23.78 -6.73 -9.40
C LYS A 178 22.75 -6.02 -10.29
N LYS A 179 21.45 -6.19 -10.00
CA LYS A 179 20.36 -5.55 -10.75
C LYS A 179 20.38 -4.04 -10.57
N ALA A 180 20.56 -3.58 -9.31
CA ALA A 180 20.68 -2.17 -8.99
C ALA A 180 21.83 -1.51 -9.75
N ASN A 181 23.04 -2.09 -9.70
CA ASN A 181 24.18 -1.58 -10.47
C ASN A 181 23.89 -1.53 -11.98
N SER A 182 23.33 -2.60 -12.55
CA SER A 182 22.99 -2.62 -13.99
C SER A 182 22.05 -1.49 -14.38
N LEU A 183 21.04 -1.19 -13.55
CA LEU A 183 20.12 -0.09 -13.79
C LEU A 183 20.78 1.28 -13.63
N LEU A 184 21.71 1.45 -12.68
CA LEU A 184 22.46 2.70 -12.53
C LEU A 184 23.43 2.95 -13.70
N GLU A 185 24.07 1.92 -14.24
CA GLU A 185 24.91 2.05 -15.46
C GLU A 185 24.07 2.44 -16.69
N GLN A 186 22.87 1.87 -16.81
CA GLN A 186 21.90 2.29 -17.84
C GLN A 186 21.50 3.76 -17.65
N ALA A 187 21.28 4.19 -16.39
CA ALA A 187 20.95 5.58 -16.07
C ALA A 187 22.09 6.54 -16.39
N LEU A 188 23.35 6.18 -16.12
CA LEU A 188 24.52 6.98 -16.52
C LEU A 188 24.61 7.14 -18.03
N THR A 189 24.41 6.04 -18.76
CA THR A 189 24.41 6.05 -20.23
C THR A 189 23.30 6.95 -20.79
N ALA A 190 22.11 6.94 -20.18
CA ALA A 190 21.01 7.82 -20.56
C ALA A 190 21.30 9.29 -20.20
N ASN A 191 21.90 9.56 -19.05
CA ASN A 191 22.26 10.89 -18.59
C ASN A 191 23.24 11.60 -19.54
N ASN A 192 24.13 10.85 -20.20
CA ASN A 192 25.05 11.39 -21.20
C ASN A 192 24.34 11.98 -22.43
N LYS A 193 23.11 11.55 -22.70
CA LYS A 193 22.27 12.04 -23.81
C LYS A 193 21.39 13.24 -23.42
N ILE A 194 21.44 13.69 -22.17
CA ILE A 194 20.70 14.88 -21.72
C ILE A 194 21.52 16.12 -22.07
N GLU A 195 20.92 17.01 -22.87
CA GLU A 195 21.54 18.25 -23.33
C GLU A 195 21.43 19.38 -22.31
N ASP A 196 20.26 19.51 -21.66
CA ASP A 196 20.01 20.52 -20.64
C ASP A 196 20.96 20.33 -19.43
N PRO A 197 21.89 21.28 -19.18
CA PRO A 197 22.91 21.12 -18.13
C PRO A 197 22.30 21.00 -16.73
N TYR A 198 21.19 21.69 -16.48
CA TYR A 198 20.48 21.61 -15.21
C TYR A 198 19.88 20.23 -14.97
N ALA A 199 19.12 19.69 -15.94
CA ALA A 199 18.55 18.35 -15.86
C ALA A 199 19.64 17.27 -15.78
N LYS A 200 20.72 17.41 -16.58
CA LYS A 200 21.86 16.49 -16.54
C LYS A 200 22.51 16.44 -15.15
N THR A 201 22.72 17.61 -14.54
CA THR A 201 23.25 17.72 -13.17
C THR A 201 22.31 17.05 -12.17
N ARG A 202 21.02 17.36 -12.23
CA ARG A 202 20.01 16.79 -11.32
C ARG A 202 19.97 15.26 -11.37
N VAL A 203 20.00 14.69 -12.57
CA VAL A 203 20.02 13.24 -12.78
C VAL A 203 21.34 12.64 -12.29
N LEU A 204 22.48 13.26 -12.59
CA LEU A 204 23.80 12.79 -12.16
C LEU A 204 23.92 12.74 -10.62
N LEU A 205 23.41 13.76 -9.92
CA LEU A 205 23.34 13.80 -8.46
C LEU A 205 22.47 12.66 -7.90
N ALA A 206 21.34 12.36 -8.55
CA ALA A 206 20.48 11.25 -8.15
C ALA A 206 21.18 9.89 -8.30
N ILE A 207 21.95 9.71 -9.38
CA ILE A 207 22.74 8.49 -9.60
C ILE A 207 23.85 8.37 -8.55
N ALA A 208 24.57 9.45 -8.26
CA ALA A 208 25.60 9.48 -7.22
C ALA A 208 25.02 9.08 -5.84
N ALA A 209 23.88 9.67 -5.47
CA ALA A 209 23.18 9.31 -4.24
C ALA A 209 22.75 7.83 -4.19
N ALA A 210 22.38 7.24 -5.33
CA ALA A 210 22.08 5.82 -5.41
C ALA A 210 23.32 4.94 -5.25
N TYR A 211 24.48 5.33 -5.80
CA TYR A 211 25.74 4.62 -5.55
C TYR A 211 26.21 4.72 -4.09
N THR A 212 25.92 5.82 -3.39
CA THR A 212 26.14 5.90 -1.93
C THR A 212 25.32 4.85 -1.19
N LYS A 213 24.05 4.66 -1.57
CA LYS A 213 23.17 3.62 -0.97
C LYS A 213 23.58 2.20 -1.31
N LEU A 214 24.37 2.01 -2.37
CA LEU A 214 25.00 0.74 -2.74
C LEU A 214 26.36 0.53 -2.06
N GLU A 215 26.72 1.39 -1.11
CA GLU A 215 28.03 1.36 -0.43
C GLU A 215 29.19 1.43 -1.43
N ASN A 216 29.00 2.15 -2.53
CA ASN A 216 30.05 2.44 -3.53
C ASN A 216 30.44 3.93 -3.48
N PRO A 217 31.17 4.35 -2.43
CA PRO A 217 31.55 5.75 -2.25
C PRO A 217 32.49 6.24 -3.35
N GLY A 218 33.30 5.36 -3.96
CA GLY A 218 34.22 5.71 -5.04
C GLY A 218 33.47 6.20 -6.29
N LYS A 219 32.49 5.43 -6.77
CA LYS A 219 31.64 5.88 -7.90
C LYS A 219 30.81 7.10 -7.51
N SER A 220 30.25 7.14 -6.31
CA SER A 220 29.48 8.30 -5.84
C SER A 220 30.31 9.59 -5.88
N ALA A 221 31.50 9.59 -5.27
CA ALA A 221 32.38 10.76 -5.24
C ALA A 221 32.79 11.23 -6.65
N LEU A 222 33.11 10.29 -7.55
CA LEU A 222 33.46 10.59 -8.93
C LEU A 222 32.30 11.29 -9.67
N LEU A 223 31.08 10.82 -9.49
CA LEU A 223 29.90 11.41 -10.13
C LEU A 223 29.52 12.77 -9.53
N LEU A 224 29.70 12.95 -8.21
CA LEU A 224 29.56 14.26 -7.56
C LEU A 224 30.57 15.26 -8.13
N ALA A 225 31.84 14.87 -8.27
CA ALA A 225 32.87 15.71 -8.87
C ALA A 225 32.54 16.10 -10.32
N GLN A 226 31.96 15.19 -11.11
CA GLN A 226 31.49 15.49 -12.47
C GLN A 226 30.29 16.45 -12.50
N SER A 227 29.47 16.48 -11.45
CA SER A 227 28.28 17.34 -11.38
C SER A 227 28.60 18.80 -11.05
N LEU A 228 29.69 19.07 -10.32
CA LEU A 228 30.06 20.42 -9.86
C LEU A 228 30.27 21.42 -11.02
N PRO A 229 31.10 21.12 -12.06
CA PRO A 229 31.32 22.07 -13.16
C PRO A 229 30.08 22.32 -14.03
N LEU A 230 29.09 21.41 -13.98
CA LEU A 230 27.82 21.55 -14.71
C LEU A 230 26.83 22.43 -13.94
N ALA A 231 26.92 22.45 -12.61
CA ALA A 231 26.10 23.30 -11.75
C ALA A 231 26.52 24.78 -11.84
N GLU A 232 27.80 25.07 -12.03
CA GLU A 232 28.36 26.42 -12.15
C GLU A 232 28.04 27.13 -13.48
N LYS A 233 27.54 26.39 -14.48
CA LYS A 233 27.18 26.93 -15.81
C LYS A 233 25.72 27.37 -15.94
N ASN A 234 24.92 27.24 -14.88
CA ASN A 234 23.52 27.68 -14.81
C ASN A 234 23.40 28.93 -13.93
#